data_AF-A0A7J6PCJ9-F1
#
_entry.id   AF-A0A7J6PCJ9-F1
#
_cell.length_a   1.000
_cell.length_b   1.000
_cell.length_c   1.000
_cell.angle_alpha   90.00
_cell.angle_beta   90.00
_cell.angle_gamma   90.00
#
_symmetry.space_group_name_H-M   'P 1'
#
loop_
_entity.id
_entity.type
_entity.pdbx_description
1 polymer ?
#
loop_
_entity_poly.entity_id
_entity_poly.type
_entity_poly.pdbx_seq_one_letter_code
_entity_poly.pdbx_strand_id
1 'polypeptide(L)'
;MQGEVRPLPTGGAAAAAVGDRVEIVGEHEMKGRRGFITETVSVGPDDTLYTIALDDGTTAHAGQEYIIMADDGATRAGKAERSDAGIDSHLLAALKDMGKSKEWGQARTTLAALKPSSDDTTAECALCCEDLCESPTAVLVKSDGKGKVRVCRHYYHVSCLRDMFLTKSLERRCPLCREEFEHYVPLPDLKREPRLWFKVVDSRGDGHLTLEEAVAAAQSILPVSQYSLTDLLRKDDNKLWMRWAKSNGQTITLQDFFRLRGGFYVWLLANLRELHRLRQNDRKMPDLFASGGDCDAEATWFDYWDFTGAGVLTKQQLERALTISVVAASRADKAKASPSPVATEGKMSVEVGEVVEALWGDIDPQQDGLIMRSGFHSALRLLLPNVVTLTGREGTAV
;
A
#
# COMPACT_ATOMS: atom_id res chain seq x y z
N MET A 1 14.18 -7.91 -68.42
CA MET A 1 13.20 -8.63 -67.58
C MET A 1 13.14 -7.91 -66.24
N GLN A 2 12.22 -6.97 -66.14
CA GLN A 2 12.03 -6.07 -65.01
C GLN A 2 11.01 -6.71 -64.07
N GLY A 3 11.40 -6.95 -62.82
CA GLY A 3 10.56 -7.57 -61.80
C GLY A 3 9.65 -6.54 -61.13
N GLU A 4 8.38 -6.89 -61.05
CA GLU A 4 7.25 -6.09 -60.58
C GLU A 4 7.35 -5.64 -59.12
N VAL A 5 7.04 -4.35 -58.91
CA VAL A 5 6.78 -3.73 -57.61
C VAL A 5 5.31 -3.94 -57.27
N ARG A 6 5.01 -4.56 -56.12
CA ARG A 6 3.62 -4.65 -55.59
C ARG A 6 3.29 -3.42 -54.74
N PRO A 7 2.05 -2.88 -54.83
CA PRO A 7 1.64 -1.71 -54.06
C PRO A 7 1.13 -2.08 -52.66
N LEU A 8 1.35 -1.16 -51.71
CA LEU A 8 0.77 -1.14 -50.37
C LEU A 8 -0.74 -0.82 -50.42
N PRO A 9 -1.57 -1.37 -49.52
CA PRO A 9 -2.91 -0.83 -49.30
C PRO A 9 -2.86 0.36 -48.33
N THR A 10 -3.41 1.47 -48.82
CA THR A 10 -3.79 2.66 -48.04
C THR A 10 -5.13 2.41 -47.34
N GLY A 11 -5.18 2.66 -46.03
CA GLY A 11 -6.40 2.70 -45.25
C GLY A 11 -6.19 3.60 -44.05
N GLY A 12 -6.64 4.85 -44.16
CA GLY A 12 -6.68 5.78 -43.03
C GLY A 12 -8.08 5.80 -42.41
N ALA A 13 -8.15 5.89 -41.09
CA ALA A 13 -9.06 6.81 -40.39
C ALA A 13 -8.80 6.82 -38.87
N ALA A 14 -8.78 8.05 -38.36
CA ALA A 14 -9.26 8.51 -37.05
C ALA A 14 -8.52 8.10 -35.76
N ALA A 15 -7.87 9.11 -35.18
CA ALA A 15 -7.61 9.19 -33.75
C ALA A 15 -8.92 9.48 -32.98
N ALA A 16 -9.12 8.77 -31.88
CA ALA A 16 -9.92 9.23 -30.74
C ALA A 16 -9.25 8.72 -29.46
N ALA A 17 -8.75 9.63 -28.64
CA ALA A 17 -8.29 9.37 -27.29
C ALA A 17 -9.37 9.85 -26.32
N VAL A 18 -9.95 8.94 -25.53
CA VAL A 18 -10.59 9.22 -24.23
C VAL A 18 -10.63 7.92 -23.41
N GLY A 19 -10.03 7.93 -22.22
CA GLY A 19 -10.45 7.12 -21.06
C GLY A 19 -9.64 5.86 -20.76
N ASP A 20 -8.65 5.97 -19.87
CA ASP A 20 -7.96 4.85 -19.24
C ASP A 20 -8.91 4.06 -18.33
N ARG A 21 -9.42 2.95 -18.86
CA ARG A 21 -9.94 1.82 -18.08
C ARG A 21 -9.66 0.54 -18.87
N VAL A 22 -8.62 -0.18 -18.46
CA VAL A 22 -8.25 -1.46 -19.06
C VAL A 22 -8.98 -2.56 -18.30
N GLU A 23 -10.06 -3.08 -18.87
CA GLU A 23 -10.67 -4.35 -18.48
C GLU A 23 -9.96 -5.47 -19.25
N ILE A 24 -9.47 -6.51 -18.56
CA ILE A 24 -8.90 -7.69 -19.20
C ILE A 24 -9.82 -8.88 -18.98
N VAL A 25 -10.15 -9.49 -20.13
CA VAL A 25 -10.98 -10.66 -20.36
C VAL A 25 -10.05 -11.85 -20.62
N GLY A 26 -10.18 -12.93 -19.83
CA GLY A 26 -9.51 -14.20 -20.08
C GLY A 26 -10.51 -15.28 -20.49
N GLU A 27 -10.34 -15.87 -21.68
CA GLU A 27 -11.22 -16.98 -22.13
C GLU A 27 -10.78 -18.31 -21.50
N HIS A 28 -11.70 -18.96 -20.78
CA HIS A 28 -11.59 -20.37 -20.41
C HIS A 28 -12.76 -21.17 -20.99
N GLU A 29 -12.46 -22.33 -21.58
CA GLU A 29 -13.46 -23.25 -22.11
C GLU A 29 -13.71 -24.38 -21.11
N MET A 30 -14.81 -24.30 -20.36
CA MET A 30 -15.34 -25.41 -19.56
C MET A 30 -16.68 -25.87 -20.14
N LYS A 31 -16.76 -27.14 -20.55
CA LYS A 31 -17.99 -27.86 -20.96
C LYS A 31 -19.03 -26.99 -21.69
N GLY A 32 -18.62 -26.33 -22.77
CA GLY A 32 -19.55 -25.72 -23.73
C GLY A 32 -20.20 -24.39 -23.29
N ARG A 33 -19.67 -23.70 -22.28
CA ARG A 33 -20.00 -22.29 -22.01
C ARG A 33 -18.74 -21.45 -21.83
N ARG A 34 -18.67 -20.32 -22.53
CA ARG A 34 -17.62 -19.30 -22.36
C ARG A 34 -18.08 -18.34 -21.27
N GLY A 35 -17.21 -18.07 -20.29
CA GLY A 35 -17.41 -17.09 -19.23
C GLY A 35 -16.05 -16.54 -18.77
N PHE A 36 -16.05 -15.38 -18.12
CA PHE A 36 -14.83 -14.70 -17.68
C PHE A 36 -14.61 -14.92 -16.18
N ILE A 37 -13.41 -15.36 -15.80
CA ILE A 37 -13.07 -15.61 -14.39
C ILE A 37 -12.19 -14.48 -13.85
N THR A 38 -12.61 -13.84 -12.77
CA THR A 38 -11.76 -12.97 -11.95
C THR A 38 -11.24 -13.76 -10.74
N GLU A 39 -9.92 -13.88 -10.58
CA GLU A 39 -9.31 -14.53 -9.42
C GLU A 39 -9.04 -13.51 -8.31
N THR A 40 -9.52 -13.79 -7.10
CA THR A 40 -9.21 -13.02 -5.88
C THR A 40 -8.69 -13.95 -4.80
N VAL A 41 -7.66 -13.53 -4.06
CA VAL A 41 -7.11 -14.30 -2.94
C VAL A 41 -7.69 -13.74 -1.65
N SER A 42 -8.27 -14.59 -0.80
CA SER A 42 -8.80 -14.22 0.52
C SER A 42 -8.27 -15.15 1.60
N VAL A 43 -8.06 -14.63 2.81
CA VAL A 43 -7.62 -15.41 3.97
C VAL A 43 -8.82 -15.70 4.87
N GLY A 44 -9.04 -16.96 5.21
CA GLY A 44 -10.09 -17.36 6.16
C GLY A 44 -9.67 -17.21 7.62
N PRO A 45 -10.60 -17.42 8.56
CA PRO A 45 -10.38 -17.27 10.01
C PRO A 45 -9.35 -18.25 10.61
N ASP A 46 -8.86 -19.18 9.81
CA ASP A 46 -7.93 -20.26 10.10
C ASP A 46 -6.57 -20.08 9.39
N ASP A 47 -6.25 -18.88 8.89
CA ASP A 47 -5.05 -18.58 8.09
C ASP A 47 -4.93 -19.37 6.77
N THR A 48 -6.04 -19.97 6.32
CA THR A 48 -6.12 -20.68 5.04
C THR A 48 -6.24 -19.67 3.89
N LEU A 49 -5.40 -19.82 2.86
CA LEU A 49 -5.44 -19.01 1.63
C LEU A 49 -6.44 -19.62 0.64
N TYR A 50 -7.50 -18.88 0.33
CA TYR A 50 -8.51 -19.25 -0.66
C TYR A 50 -8.27 -18.45 -1.94
N THR A 51 -8.30 -19.12 -3.09
CA THR A 51 -8.44 -18.47 -4.39
C THR A 51 -9.91 -18.56 -4.81
N ILE A 52 -10.58 -17.43 -4.95
CA ILE A 52 -11.97 -17.34 -5.39
C ILE A 52 -11.99 -16.94 -6.85
N ALA A 53 -12.49 -17.83 -7.70
CA ALA A 53 -12.84 -17.59 -9.08
C ALA A 53 -14.27 -17.01 -9.15
N LEU A 54 -14.43 -15.78 -9.65
CA LEU A 54 -15.73 -15.15 -9.86
C LEU A 54 -16.09 -15.16 -11.35
N ASP A 55 -17.23 -15.76 -11.69
CA ASP A 55 -17.83 -15.72 -13.03
C ASP A 55 -18.70 -14.45 -13.17
N ASP A 56 -18.76 -13.86 -14.36
CA ASP A 56 -19.29 -12.52 -14.65
C ASP A 56 -20.83 -12.40 -14.63
N GLY A 57 -21.52 -13.33 -13.96
CA GLY A 57 -22.97 -13.39 -13.86
C GLY A 57 -23.51 -14.05 -12.60
N THR A 58 -23.37 -13.41 -11.44
CA THR A 58 -24.26 -13.54 -10.26
C THR A 58 -24.47 -14.92 -9.61
N THR A 59 -23.51 -15.85 -9.65
CA THR A 59 -23.42 -16.92 -8.63
C THR A 59 -21.98 -17.36 -8.44
N ALA A 60 -21.46 -17.26 -7.22
CA ALA A 60 -20.22 -17.92 -6.84
C ALA A 60 -20.39 -19.43 -7.00
N HIS A 61 -19.78 -20.02 -8.02
CA HIS A 61 -19.65 -21.46 -8.10
C HIS A 61 -18.46 -21.85 -7.22
N ALA A 62 -18.71 -22.59 -6.15
CA ALA A 62 -17.68 -23.28 -5.40
C ALA A 62 -17.07 -24.38 -6.32
N GLY A 63 -16.12 -23.97 -7.15
CA GLY A 63 -15.36 -24.86 -8.03
C GLY A 63 -14.20 -25.48 -7.25
N GLN A 64 -14.36 -26.77 -6.95
CA GLN A 64 -13.37 -27.75 -6.48
C GLN A 64 -12.35 -27.34 -5.40
N GLU A 65 -12.53 -27.99 -4.25
CA GLU A 65 -11.66 -28.05 -3.08
C GLU A 65 -10.17 -28.22 -3.44
N TYR A 66 -9.35 -27.26 -3.02
CA TYR A 66 -7.95 -27.49 -2.71
C TYR A 66 -7.75 -27.26 -1.20
N ILE A 67 -7.43 -28.39 -0.55
CA ILE A 67 -7.39 -28.74 0.88
C ILE A 67 -6.50 -27.78 1.70
N ILE A 68 -7.08 -27.11 2.70
CA ILE A 68 -7.00 -27.32 4.17
C ILE A 68 -5.57 -27.34 4.73
N MET A 69 -5.26 -26.34 5.58
CA MET A 69 -4.32 -26.54 6.68
C MET A 69 -5.09 -26.97 7.94
N ALA A 70 -4.60 -28.03 8.58
CA ALA A 70 -4.89 -28.54 9.93
C ALA A 70 -6.06 -29.53 10.14
N ASP A 71 -5.68 -30.69 10.68
CA ASP A 71 -6.50 -31.67 11.40
C ASP A 71 -7.21 -31.03 12.60
N ASP A 72 -8.54 -31.03 12.62
CA ASP A 72 -9.39 -31.82 13.51
C ASP A 72 -10.84 -31.35 13.36
N GLY A 73 -11.74 -32.32 13.15
CA GLY A 73 -13.05 -32.10 12.54
C GLY A 73 -14.05 -31.24 13.33
N ALA A 74 -14.77 -30.40 12.59
CA ALA A 74 -16.23 -30.24 12.67
C ALA A 74 -16.69 -29.33 11.53
N THR A 75 -17.41 -29.89 10.56
CA THR A 75 -18.02 -29.16 9.45
C THR A 75 -19.16 -28.27 9.93
N ARG A 76 -19.01 -26.95 9.74
CA ARG A 76 -20.15 -26.01 9.68
C ARG A 76 -19.94 -25.06 8.51
N ALA A 77 -20.78 -25.19 7.49
CA ALA A 77 -20.85 -24.27 6.36
C ALA A 77 -21.35 -22.90 6.84
N GLY A 78 -20.42 -21.97 7.06
CA GLY A 78 -20.70 -20.56 7.26
C GLY A 78 -20.58 -19.81 5.94
N LYS A 79 -21.56 -18.96 5.62
CA LYS A 79 -21.47 -17.95 4.57
C LYS A 79 -20.22 -17.10 4.83
N ALA A 80 -19.33 -16.98 3.85
CA ALA A 80 -18.22 -16.03 3.89
C ALA A 80 -18.78 -14.61 3.78
N GLU A 81 -19.11 -14.00 4.91
CA GLU A 81 -19.14 -12.54 5.02
C GLU A 81 -17.72 -12.04 4.74
N ARG A 82 -17.57 -11.07 3.84
CA ARG A 82 -16.36 -10.24 3.81
C ARG A 82 -16.24 -9.63 5.20
N SER A 83 -15.38 -10.19 6.05
CA SER A 83 -14.97 -9.49 7.25
C SER A 83 -14.27 -8.22 6.78
N ASP A 84 -14.80 -7.05 7.12
CA ASP A 84 -13.98 -5.86 7.30
C ASP A 84 -12.91 -6.27 8.32
N ALA A 85 -11.80 -6.83 7.83
CA ALA A 85 -10.70 -7.27 8.66
C ALA A 85 -10.21 -5.99 9.35
N GLY A 86 -10.59 -5.86 10.63
CA GLY A 86 -10.28 -4.71 11.45
C GLY A 86 -8.79 -4.42 11.35
N ILE A 87 -8.45 -3.14 11.37
CA ILE A 87 -7.06 -2.67 11.30
C ILE A 87 -6.25 -3.39 12.37
N ASP A 88 -5.10 -3.94 12.00
CA ASP A 88 -4.24 -4.69 12.91
C ASP A 88 -3.95 -3.86 14.18
N SER A 89 -4.14 -4.46 15.35
CA SER A 89 -4.01 -3.75 16.64
C SER A 89 -2.60 -3.19 16.86
N HIS A 90 -1.56 -3.79 16.26
CA HIS A 90 -0.22 -3.22 16.26
C HIS A 90 -0.09 -2.04 15.32
N LEU A 91 -0.75 -2.05 14.15
CA LEU A 91 -0.81 -0.86 13.31
C LEU A 91 -1.50 0.26 14.09
N LEU A 92 -2.65 0.01 14.70
CA LEU A 92 -3.35 1.01 15.51
C LEU A 92 -2.49 1.55 16.65
N ALA A 93 -1.81 0.68 17.38
CA ALA A 93 -0.90 1.09 18.44
C ALA A 93 0.29 1.91 17.91
N ALA A 94 0.87 1.52 16.77
CA ALA A 94 1.94 2.25 16.11
C ALA A 94 1.46 3.62 15.61
N LEU A 95 0.24 3.70 15.05
CA LEU A 95 -0.40 4.93 14.61
C LEU A 95 -0.67 5.88 15.78
N LYS A 96 -1.15 5.36 16.91
CA LYS A 96 -1.37 6.16 18.13
C LYS A 96 -0.07 6.70 18.74
N ASP A 97 1.03 5.95 18.65
CA ASP A 97 2.35 6.41 19.16
C ASP A 97 3.07 7.38 18.20
N MET A 98 2.55 7.59 16.97
CA MET A 98 3.20 8.40 15.93
C MET A 98 3.54 9.82 16.34
N GLY A 99 2.71 10.46 17.16
CA GLY A 99 2.91 11.85 17.56
C GLY A 99 4.07 12.06 18.53
N LYS A 100 4.56 10.99 19.18
CA LYS A 100 5.51 11.09 20.31
C LYS A 100 6.84 10.39 20.08
N SER A 101 6.92 9.51 19.07
CA SER A 101 8.08 8.65 18.85
C SER A 101 9.18 9.37 18.05
N LYS A 102 10.41 9.35 18.58
CA LYS A 102 11.62 9.92 17.92
C LYS A 102 11.94 9.21 16.61
N GLU A 103 11.47 7.98 16.45
CA GLU A 103 11.68 7.12 15.30
C GLU A 103 11.08 7.72 14.01
N TRP A 104 9.97 8.45 14.10
CA TRP A 104 9.38 9.14 12.94
C TRP A 104 10.23 10.29 12.43
N GLY A 105 10.85 11.04 13.35
CA GLY A 105 11.86 12.05 12.99
C GLY A 105 13.09 11.42 12.34
N GLN A 106 13.51 10.25 12.82
CA GLN A 106 14.63 9.50 12.24
C GLN A 106 14.32 8.99 10.83
N ALA A 107 13.11 8.51 10.55
CA ALA A 107 12.74 8.01 9.23
C ALA A 107 12.95 9.03 8.12
N ARG A 108 12.64 10.32 8.38
CA ARG A 108 12.91 11.40 7.42
C ARG A 108 14.40 11.54 7.09
N THR A 109 15.25 11.47 8.12
CA THR A 109 16.71 11.51 7.94
C THR A 109 17.21 10.24 7.26
N THR A 110 16.66 9.08 7.61
CA THR A 110 17.06 7.79 7.06
C THR A 110 16.72 7.68 5.57
N LEU A 111 15.49 7.95 5.15
CA LEU A 111 15.11 7.86 3.74
C LEU A 111 15.90 8.85 2.89
N ALA A 112 16.11 10.07 3.37
CA ALA A 112 16.93 11.06 2.67
C ALA A 112 18.41 10.61 2.54
N ALA A 113 18.96 9.96 3.56
CA ALA A 113 20.33 9.44 3.54
C ALA A 113 20.48 8.17 2.69
N LEU A 114 19.40 7.41 2.51
CA LEU A 114 19.35 6.16 1.73
C LEU A 114 18.86 6.36 0.29
N LYS A 115 18.51 7.60 -0.08
CA LYS A 115 18.10 7.91 -1.44
C LYS A 115 19.26 7.57 -2.38
N PRO A 116 19.00 6.81 -3.47
CA PRO A 116 20.03 6.52 -4.47
C PRO A 116 20.69 7.81 -4.97
N SER A 117 22.02 7.78 -5.08
CA SER A 117 22.77 8.81 -5.82
C SER A 117 22.58 8.61 -7.32
N SER A 118 23.15 9.48 -8.16
CA SER A 118 23.13 9.29 -9.62
C SER A 118 23.81 7.99 -10.08
N ASP A 119 24.66 7.41 -9.23
CA ASP A 119 25.54 6.29 -9.55
C ASP A 119 25.08 4.99 -8.85
N ASP A 120 23.97 5.06 -8.11
CA ASP A 120 23.46 3.99 -7.25
C ASP A 120 22.02 3.67 -7.65
N THR A 121 21.72 2.40 -7.91
CA THR A 121 20.40 1.98 -8.39
C THR A 121 19.54 1.49 -7.24
N THR A 122 18.22 1.63 -7.38
CA THR A 122 17.30 0.92 -6.49
C THR A 122 17.26 -0.57 -6.87
N ALA A 123 16.57 -1.38 -6.07
CA ALA A 123 16.36 -2.77 -6.44
C ALA A 123 15.34 -2.87 -7.58
N GLU A 124 15.76 -3.48 -8.69
CA GLU A 124 14.97 -3.62 -9.91
C GLU A 124 14.36 -5.02 -10.07
N CYS A 125 13.21 -5.08 -10.73
CA CYS A 125 12.59 -6.34 -11.12
C CYS A 125 13.36 -6.95 -12.30
N ALA A 126 13.88 -8.17 -12.15
CA ALA A 126 14.68 -8.81 -13.20
C ALA A 126 13.91 -9.23 -14.47
N LEU A 127 12.60 -8.96 -14.53
CA LEU A 127 11.76 -9.25 -15.70
C LEU A 127 11.52 -8.01 -16.58
N CYS A 128 11.26 -6.85 -15.98
CA CYS A 128 11.02 -5.59 -16.70
C CYS A 128 12.13 -4.54 -16.53
N CYS A 129 13.08 -4.76 -15.61
CA CYS A 129 14.14 -3.82 -15.22
C CYS A 129 13.63 -2.49 -14.65
N GLU A 130 12.40 -2.45 -14.12
CA GLU A 130 11.84 -1.30 -13.41
C GLU A 130 12.04 -1.45 -11.89
N ASP A 131 12.03 -0.32 -11.17
CA ASP A 131 12.15 -0.26 -9.72
C ASP A 131 11.07 -1.11 -9.02
N LEU A 132 11.48 -2.01 -8.12
CA LEU A 132 10.55 -2.90 -7.41
C LEU A 132 9.51 -2.13 -6.59
N CYS A 133 9.91 -1.00 -6.00
CA CYS A 133 9.06 -0.20 -5.12
C CYS A 133 7.97 0.63 -5.84
N GLU A 134 7.90 0.56 -7.18
CA GLU A 134 6.90 1.28 -7.99
C GLU A 134 5.59 0.51 -8.16
N SER A 135 5.61 -0.82 -8.02
CA SER A 135 4.44 -1.67 -8.23
C SER A 135 4.36 -2.79 -7.19
N PRO A 136 3.19 -3.42 -6.96
CA PRO A 136 3.07 -4.54 -6.04
C PRO A 136 4.04 -5.67 -6.38
N THR A 137 4.76 -6.15 -5.38
CA THR A 137 5.78 -7.20 -5.53
C THR A 137 5.27 -8.57 -5.09
N ALA A 138 5.97 -9.62 -5.49
CA ALA A 138 5.68 -11.01 -5.22
C ALA A 138 6.96 -11.81 -5.05
N VAL A 139 6.84 -12.96 -4.38
CA VAL A 139 7.91 -13.94 -4.18
C VAL A 139 7.55 -15.27 -4.84
N LEU A 140 8.58 -16.04 -5.20
CA LEU A 140 8.44 -17.37 -5.76
C LEU A 140 8.35 -18.42 -4.65
N VAL A 141 7.41 -19.36 -4.76
CA VAL A 141 7.15 -20.40 -3.75
C VAL A 141 7.03 -21.80 -4.36
N LYS A 142 7.30 -22.81 -3.55
CA LYS A 142 7.05 -24.24 -3.85
C LYS A 142 6.32 -24.90 -2.69
N SER A 143 5.63 -26.01 -2.95
CA SER A 143 5.08 -26.83 -1.88
C SER A 143 6.18 -27.63 -1.18
N ASP A 144 6.13 -27.72 0.14
CA ASP A 144 6.99 -28.59 0.96
C ASP A 144 6.20 -29.75 1.60
N GLY A 145 4.95 -29.97 1.15
CA GLY A 145 4.01 -30.94 1.73
C GLY A 145 3.27 -30.47 2.99
N LYS A 146 3.75 -29.42 3.67
CA LYS A 146 3.08 -28.78 4.83
C LYS A 146 2.44 -27.44 4.47
N GLY A 147 2.93 -26.79 3.43
CA GLY A 147 2.43 -25.52 2.96
C GLY A 147 3.20 -25.03 1.73
N LYS A 148 3.19 -23.71 1.53
CA LYS A 148 3.98 -23.03 0.52
C LYS A 148 5.17 -22.37 1.19
N VAL A 149 6.36 -22.70 0.73
CA VAL A 149 7.62 -22.12 1.22
C VAL A 149 8.28 -21.33 0.11
N ARG A 150 8.90 -20.21 0.48
CA ARG A 150 9.64 -19.35 -0.45
C ARG A 150 10.88 -20.08 -0.95
N VAL A 151 11.16 -20.00 -2.25
CA VAL A 151 12.29 -20.74 -2.84
C VAL A 151 13.59 -19.94 -2.88
N CYS A 152 13.50 -18.61 -2.98
CA CYS A 152 14.65 -17.73 -3.09
C CYS A 152 14.34 -16.32 -2.59
N ARG A 153 15.39 -15.50 -2.40
CA ARG A 153 15.29 -14.13 -1.86
C ARG A 153 14.89 -13.07 -2.88
N HIS A 154 14.66 -13.45 -4.13
CA HIS A 154 14.31 -12.51 -5.19
C HIS A 154 12.84 -12.06 -5.09
N TYR A 155 12.61 -10.82 -5.48
CA TYR A 155 11.29 -10.19 -5.61
C TYR A 155 11.08 -9.80 -7.06
N TYR A 156 9.82 -9.79 -7.48
CA TYR A 156 9.38 -9.41 -8.82
C TYR A 156 8.08 -8.64 -8.71
N HIS A 157 7.72 -7.86 -9.71
CA HIS A 157 6.35 -7.33 -9.76
C HIS A 157 5.34 -8.46 -9.98
N VAL A 158 4.16 -8.32 -9.37
CA VAL A 158 3.04 -9.25 -9.51
C VAL A 158 2.63 -9.41 -10.97
N SER A 159 2.58 -8.31 -11.73
CA SER A 159 2.27 -8.30 -13.17
C SER A 159 3.29 -9.10 -13.97
N CYS A 160 4.58 -8.86 -13.76
CA CYS A 160 5.64 -9.57 -14.49
C CYS A 160 5.62 -11.08 -14.22
N LEU A 161 5.39 -11.52 -12.97
CA LEU A 161 5.24 -12.95 -12.69
C LEU A 161 3.97 -13.53 -13.29
N ARG A 162 2.86 -12.78 -13.29
CA ARG A 162 1.63 -13.22 -13.96
C ARG A 162 1.88 -13.49 -15.45
N ASP A 163 2.51 -12.55 -16.14
CA ASP A 163 2.80 -12.68 -17.58
C ASP A 163 3.77 -13.83 -17.86
N MET A 164 4.79 -13.99 -17.00
CA MET A 164 5.71 -15.12 -17.05
C MET A 164 5.00 -16.48 -16.84
N PHE A 165 3.99 -16.54 -15.98
CA PHE A 165 3.20 -17.76 -15.75
C PHE A 165 2.24 -18.08 -16.89
N LEU A 166 1.69 -17.06 -17.55
CA LEU A 166 0.78 -17.22 -18.70
C LEU A 166 1.54 -17.63 -19.97
N THR A 167 2.76 -17.13 -20.13
CA THR A 167 3.66 -17.53 -21.20
C THR A 167 4.29 -18.90 -20.87
N LYS A 168 3.62 -19.98 -21.29
CA LYS A 168 4.05 -21.39 -21.11
C LYS A 168 5.47 -21.74 -21.62
N SER A 169 6.24 -20.77 -22.11
CA SER A 169 7.57 -20.95 -22.71
C SER A 169 8.72 -20.92 -21.70
N LEU A 170 8.51 -20.47 -20.46
CA LEU A 170 9.57 -20.41 -19.46
C LEU A 170 9.46 -21.60 -18.50
N GLU A 171 10.57 -22.31 -18.33
CA GLU A 171 10.73 -23.25 -17.23
C GLU A 171 10.41 -22.52 -15.92
N ARG A 172 9.71 -23.18 -14.99
CA ARG A 172 9.33 -22.61 -13.69
C ARG A 172 10.55 -22.48 -12.76
N ARG A 173 11.51 -21.66 -13.18
CA ARG A 173 12.80 -21.43 -12.55
C ARG A 173 13.02 -19.94 -12.40
N CYS A 174 13.48 -19.54 -11.22
CA CYS A 174 13.80 -18.14 -10.95
C CYS A 174 14.81 -17.60 -11.98
N PRO A 175 14.55 -16.47 -12.67
CA PRO A 175 15.49 -15.90 -13.64
C PRO A 175 16.89 -15.59 -13.10
N LEU A 176 17.00 -15.36 -11.79
CA LEU A 176 18.24 -14.92 -11.13
C LEU A 176 19.05 -16.08 -10.55
N CYS A 177 18.44 -16.99 -9.77
CA CYS A 177 19.17 -18.13 -9.17
C CYS A 177 18.83 -19.50 -9.78
N ARG A 178 17.88 -19.57 -10.72
CA ARG A 178 17.43 -20.80 -11.39
C ARG A 178 16.78 -21.85 -10.48
N GLU A 179 16.45 -21.47 -9.25
CA GLU A 179 15.71 -22.30 -8.30
C GLU A 179 14.31 -22.61 -8.86
N GLU A 180 13.91 -23.87 -8.80
CA GLU A 180 12.59 -24.30 -9.25
C GLU A 180 11.51 -23.80 -8.29
N PHE A 181 10.40 -23.31 -8.85
CA PHE A 181 9.22 -22.87 -8.12
C PHE A 181 7.95 -23.46 -8.75
N GLU A 182 6.86 -23.45 -8.00
CA GLU A 182 5.57 -23.94 -8.48
C GLU A 182 4.57 -22.80 -8.71
N HIS A 183 4.60 -21.81 -7.82
CA HIS A 183 3.68 -20.67 -7.80
C HIS A 183 4.42 -19.39 -7.41
N TYR A 184 3.71 -18.26 -7.49
CA TYR A 184 4.12 -17.01 -6.85
C TYR A 184 3.08 -16.60 -5.80
N VAL A 185 3.52 -15.83 -4.81
CA VAL A 185 2.67 -15.26 -3.76
C VAL A 185 2.91 -13.75 -3.74
N PRO A 186 1.88 -12.92 -3.96
CA PRO A 186 1.97 -11.48 -3.75
C PRO A 186 2.48 -11.17 -2.34
N LEU A 187 3.37 -10.20 -2.22
CA LEU A 187 3.81 -9.71 -0.93
C LEU A 187 2.61 -9.02 -0.25
N PRO A 188 2.17 -9.47 0.94
CA PRO A 188 1.01 -8.89 1.61
C PRO A 188 1.17 -7.39 1.85
N ASP A 189 0.07 -6.67 2.03
CA ASP A 189 0.19 -5.26 2.43
C ASP A 189 0.72 -5.20 3.86
N LEU A 190 1.89 -4.58 4.05
CA LEU A 190 2.56 -4.48 5.35
C LEU A 190 1.65 -3.84 6.42
N LYS A 191 0.72 -2.96 6.04
CA LYS A 191 -0.11 -2.19 6.95
C LYS A 191 -1.35 -3.00 7.32
N ARG A 192 -1.96 -3.69 6.36
CA ARG A 192 -3.17 -4.49 6.58
C ARG A 192 -2.86 -5.85 7.20
N GLU A 193 -1.78 -6.50 6.75
CA GLU A 193 -1.46 -7.89 7.10
C GLU A 193 0.02 -8.05 7.50
N PRO A 194 0.51 -7.35 8.55
CA PRO A 194 1.92 -7.33 8.89
C PRO A 194 2.48 -8.70 9.30
N ARG A 195 1.65 -9.55 9.93
CA ARG A 195 2.02 -10.92 10.32
C ARG A 195 2.23 -11.81 9.10
N LEU A 196 1.32 -11.71 8.12
CA LEU A 196 1.43 -12.45 6.87
C LEU A 196 2.61 -11.94 6.05
N TRP A 197 2.83 -10.62 6.02
CA TRP A 197 4.02 -10.03 5.41
C TRP A 197 5.30 -10.63 5.98
N PHE A 198 5.42 -10.68 7.32
CA PHE A 198 6.57 -11.28 7.98
C PHE A 198 6.76 -12.75 7.57
N LYS A 199 5.68 -13.54 7.59
CA LYS A 199 5.69 -14.97 7.19
C LYS A 199 6.13 -15.18 5.74
N VAL A 200 5.75 -14.28 4.83
CA VAL A 200 6.13 -14.36 3.40
C VAL A 200 7.59 -13.94 3.20
N VAL A 201 8.09 -12.99 3.99
CA VAL A 201 9.49 -12.52 3.91
C VAL A 201 10.47 -13.54 4.49
N ASP A 202 10.09 -14.21 5.58
CA ASP A 202 10.83 -15.33 6.19
C ASP A 202 10.93 -16.48 5.19
N SER A 203 12.05 -16.55 4.47
CA SER A 203 12.23 -17.53 3.41
C SER A 203 12.46 -18.94 3.94
N ARG A 204 12.85 -19.06 5.21
CA ARG A 204 13.14 -20.33 5.87
C ARG A 204 11.95 -20.89 6.63
N GLY A 205 10.97 -20.04 6.94
CA GLY A 205 9.81 -20.41 7.76
C GLY A 205 10.20 -20.76 9.19
N ASP A 206 11.32 -20.25 9.68
CA ASP A 206 11.82 -20.52 11.04
C ASP A 206 11.29 -19.52 12.08
N GLY A 207 10.52 -18.53 11.65
CA GLY A 207 9.98 -17.45 12.49
C GLY A 207 10.95 -16.29 12.70
N HIS A 208 12.05 -16.24 11.94
CA HIS A 208 13.11 -15.26 12.07
C HIS A 208 13.47 -14.62 10.73
N LEU A 209 13.64 -13.30 10.70
CA LEU A 209 14.21 -12.61 9.54
C LEU A 209 15.70 -12.41 9.74
N THR A 210 16.48 -12.95 8.81
CA THR A 210 17.89 -12.62 8.64
C THR A 210 18.06 -11.20 8.12
N LEU A 211 19.27 -10.65 8.26
CA LEU A 211 19.62 -9.33 7.74
C LEU A 211 19.35 -9.24 6.23
N GLU A 212 19.74 -10.28 5.48
CA GLU A 212 19.54 -10.32 4.04
C GLU A 212 18.06 -10.34 3.64
N GLU A 213 17.20 -11.04 4.38
CA GLU A 213 15.75 -11.08 4.11
C GLU A 213 15.11 -9.73 4.39
N ALA A 214 15.44 -9.12 5.54
CA ALA A 214 14.94 -7.80 5.91
C ALA A 214 15.36 -6.71 4.91
N VAL A 215 16.64 -6.73 4.49
CA VAL A 215 17.17 -5.80 3.47
C VAL A 215 16.44 -5.96 2.14
N ALA A 216 16.35 -7.19 1.63
CA ALA A 216 15.71 -7.45 0.34
C ALA A 216 14.21 -7.08 0.36
N ALA A 217 13.52 -7.32 1.48
CA ALA A 217 12.12 -6.93 1.65
C ALA A 217 11.93 -5.41 1.78
N ALA A 218 12.85 -4.71 2.44
CA ALA A 218 12.80 -3.26 2.52
C ALA A 218 13.05 -2.62 1.14
N GLN A 219 14.01 -3.14 0.38
CA GLN A 219 14.33 -2.69 -0.97
C GLN A 219 13.21 -2.94 -1.97
N SER A 220 12.38 -3.97 -1.76
CA SER A 220 11.26 -4.24 -2.65
C SER A 220 10.07 -3.30 -2.47
N ILE A 221 10.01 -2.53 -1.37
CA ILE A 221 8.90 -1.61 -1.06
C ILE A 221 9.33 -0.14 -0.83
N LEU A 222 10.63 0.13 -0.71
CA LEU A 222 11.18 1.48 -0.53
C LEU A 222 12.17 1.80 -1.67
N PRO A 223 12.20 3.05 -2.19
CA PRO A 223 13.19 3.50 -3.16
C PRO A 223 14.52 3.83 -2.46
N VAL A 224 15.14 2.80 -1.90
CA VAL A 224 16.43 2.88 -1.21
C VAL A 224 17.48 2.23 -2.07
N SER A 225 18.68 2.80 -2.02
CA SER A 225 19.84 2.21 -2.69
C SER A 225 20.10 0.78 -2.21
N GLN A 226 20.46 -0.09 -3.16
CA GLN A 226 20.77 -1.48 -2.86
C GLN A 226 21.98 -1.61 -1.91
N TYR A 227 23.01 -0.80 -2.15
CA TYR A 227 24.27 -0.85 -1.41
C TYR A 227 24.20 -0.06 -0.10
N SER A 228 23.62 1.13 -0.13
CA SER A 228 23.58 2.05 1.02
C SER A 228 22.77 1.49 2.18
N LEU A 229 21.63 0.81 1.92
CA LEU A 229 20.87 0.16 2.99
C LEU A 229 21.66 -1.00 3.60
N THR A 230 22.26 -1.82 2.75
CA THR A 230 23.08 -2.96 3.19
C THR A 230 24.25 -2.49 4.04
N ASP A 231 24.96 -1.46 3.60
CA ASP A 231 26.09 -0.87 4.32
C ASP A 231 25.66 -0.21 5.64
N LEU A 232 24.54 0.52 5.64
CA LEU A 232 23.98 1.12 6.85
C LEU A 232 23.68 0.05 7.90
N LEU A 233 23.20 -1.11 7.46
CA LEU A 233 22.85 -2.25 8.32
C LEU A 233 23.98 -3.26 8.50
N ARG A 234 25.17 -3.09 7.90
CA ARG A 234 26.33 -4.00 8.09
C ARG A 234 27.50 -3.35 8.79
N LYS A 235 27.68 -2.03 8.70
CA LYS A 235 28.79 -1.31 9.34
C LYS A 235 28.84 -1.60 10.85
N ASP A 236 30.07 -1.76 11.38
CA ASP A 236 30.39 -2.28 12.72
C ASP A 236 29.66 -1.58 13.89
N ASP A 237 29.21 -0.34 13.69
CA ASP A 237 28.36 0.41 14.63
C ASP A 237 26.87 0.10 14.45
N ASN A 238 26.48 -1.12 14.07
CA ASN A 238 25.14 -1.53 13.61
C ASN A 238 24.00 -1.40 14.67
N LYS A 239 23.86 -0.20 15.23
CA LYS A 239 22.92 0.17 16.28
C LYS A 239 21.50 0.03 15.77
N LEU A 240 21.26 0.14 14.45
CA LEU A 240 19.92 0.00 13.90
C LEU A 240 19.47 -1.46 13.85
N TRP A 241 20.27 -2.36 13.27
CA TRP A 241 19.95 -3.80 13.28
C TRP A 241 19.92 -4.35 14.71
N MET A 242 20.89 -3.99 15.55
CA MET A 242 20.94 -4.43 16.95
C MET A 242 19.75 -3.92 17.77
N ARG A 243 19.15 -2.78 17.39
CA ARG A 243 17.88 -2.31 17.98
C ARG A 243 16.69 -3.14 17.51
N TRP A 244 16.69 -3.56 16.25
CA TRP A 244 15.64 -4.41 15.68
C TRP A 244 15.74 -5.83 16.24
N ALA A 245 16.86 -6.52 16.01
CA ALA A 245 17.17 -7.88 16.45
C ALA A 245 17.57 -7.97 17.93
N LYS A 246 16.84 -7.31 18.85
CA LYS A 246 17.25 -7.22 20.26
C LYS A 246 17.32 -8.56 20.98
N SER A 247 16.55 -9.56 20.55
CA SER A 247 16.51 -10.86 21.20
C SER A 247 17.83 -11.62 21.13
N ASN A 248 18.51 -11.60 19.98
CA ASN A 248 19.74 -12.38 19.75
C ASN A 248 20.85 -11.62 18.97
N GLY A 249 20.59 -10.40 18.50
CA GLY A 249 21.50 -9.57 17.70
C GLY A 249 21.69 -10.02 16.24
N GLN A 250 21.14 -11.17 15.85
CA GLN A 250 21.42 -11.82 14.56
C GLN A 250 20.19 -11.85 13.66
N THR A 251 19.01 -12.10 14.21
CA THR A 251 17.76 -12.20 13.47
C THR A 251 16.63 -11.45 14.17
N ILE A 252 15.66 -10.99 13.38
CA ILE A 252 14.46 -10.33 13.90
C ILE A 252 13.40 -11.40 14.11
N THR A 253 13.02 -11.67 15.35
CA THR A 253 11.85 -12.48 15.69
C THR A 253 10.55 -11.75 15.34
N LEU A 254 9.42 -12.45 15.26
CA LEU A 254 8.11 -11.80 15.12
C LEU A 254 7.84 -10.78 16.25
N GLN A 255 8.28 -11.07 17.47
CA GLN A 255 8.13 -10.15 18.61
C GLN A 255 9.00 -8.90 18.45
N ASP A 256 10.24 -9.05 17.98
CA ASP A 256 11.14 -7.95 17.67
C ASP A 256 10.60 -7.06 16.56
N PHE A 257 10.00 -7.67 15.54
CA PHE A 257 9.39 -6.99 14.41
C PHE A 257 8.33 -5.97 14.86
N PHE A 258 7.38 -6.41 15.71
CA PHE A 258 6.28 -5.59 16.23
C PHE A 258 6.64 -4.65 17.39
N ARG A 259 7.92 -4.52 17.75
CA ARG A 259 8.31 -3.61 18.84
C ARG A 259 7.96 -2.16 18.48
N LEU A 260 7.01 -1.58 19.21
CA LEU A 260 6.53 -0.20 18.98
C LEU A 260 7.66 0.85 19.04
N ARG A 261 8.64 0.64 19.93
CA ARG A 261 9.78 1.55 20.08
C ARG A 261 11.01 0.99 19.37
N GLY A 262 11.18 1.40 18.12
CA GLY A 262 12.35 1.10 17.32
C GLY A 262 12.41 -0.34 16.82
N GLY A 263 11.27 -1.01 16.62
CA GLY A 263 11.20 -2.25 15.84
C GLY A 263 11.27 -1.99 14.33
N PHE A 264 11.57 -3.04 13.58
CA PHE A 264 11.70 -2.97 12.12
C PHE A 264 10.37 -2.61 11.44
N TYR A 265 9.24 -3.11 11.95
CA TYR A 265 7.91 -2.78 11.45
C TYR A 265 7.63 -1.27 11.47
N VAL A 266 7.82 -0.64 12.64
CA VAL A 266 7.60 0.80 12.82
C VAL A 266 8.53 1.62 11.93
N TRP A 267 9.78 1.16 11.78
CA TRP A 267 10.72 1.81 10.86
C TRP A 267 10.25 1.73 9.40
N LEU A 268 9.79 0.57 8.93
CA LEU A 268 9.25 0.42 7.58
C LEU A 268 8.03 1.33 7.36
N LEU A 269 7.07 1.32 8.29
CA LEU A 269 5.90 2.21 8.23
C LEU A 269 6.28 3.68 8.18
N ALA A 270 7.29 4.08 8.95
CA ALA A 270 7.76 5.46 8.98
C ALA A 270 8.41 5.90 7.66
N ASN A 271 9.17 5.03 7.02
CA ASN A 271 9.76 5.31 5.71
C ASN A 271 8.71 5.26 4.60
N LEU A 272 7.74 4.35 4.64
CA LEU A 272 6.62 4.31 3.70
C LEU A 272 5.77 5.59 3.78
N ARG A 273 5.53 6.09 5.00
CA ARG A 273 4.87 7.39 5.21
C ARG A 273 5.66 8.53 4.58
N GLU A 274 6.96 8.59 4.83
CA GLU A 274 7.79 9.66 4.29
C GLU A 274 7.86 9.60 2.76
N LEU A 275 7.95 8.39 2.20
CA LEU A 275 7.88 8.16 0.76
C LEU A 275 6.56 8.68 0.18
N HIS A 276 5.44 8.34 0.81
CA HIS A 276 4.13 8.86 0.40
C HIS A 276 4.11 10.38 0.46
N ARG A 277 4.58 10.98 1.56
CA ARG A 277 4.70 12.43 1.71
C ARG A 277 5.53 13.08 0.59
N LEU A 278 6.64 12.46 0.19
CA LEU A 278 7.47 12.94 -0.91
C LEU A 278 6.75 12.84 -2.25
N ARG A 279 6.17 11.67 -2.57
CA ARG A 279 5.35 11.47 -3.78
C ARG A 279 4.18 12.44 -3.85
N GLN A 280 3.66 12.85 -2.70
CA GLN A 280 2.55 13.79 -2.60
C GLN A 280 2.93 15.25 -2.65
N ASN A 281 4.14 15.60 -2.23
CA ASN A 281 4.66 16.94 -2.47
C ASN A 281 4.75 17.23 -3.98
N ASP A 282 4.96 16.19 -4.79
CA ASP A 282 4.96 16.29 -6.25
C ASP A 282 3.53 16.31 -6.85
N ARG A 283 2.53 15.83 -6.10
CA ARG A 283 1.13 15.88 -6.51
C ARG A 283 0.49 17.18 -6.06
N LYS A 284 -0.30 17.79 -6.95
CA LYS A 284 -1.19 18.89 -6.56
C LYS A 284 -2.20 18.35 -5.55
N MET A 285 -2.20 18.90 -4.33
CA MET A 285 -3.18 18.56 -3.31
C MET A 285 -4.61 18.75 -3.88
N PRO A 286 -5.49 17.75 -3.79
CA PRO A 286 -6.89 17.90 -4.17
C PRO A 286 -7.54 19.05 -3.39
N ASP A 287 -8.31 19.90 -4.07
CA ASP A 287 -9.03 20.98 -3.39
C ASP A 287 -10.31 20.43 -2.77
N LEU A 288 -10.31 20.29 -1.45
CA LEU A 288 -11.45 19.81 -0.67
C LEU A 288 -12.70 20.70 -0.83
N PHE A 289 -12.51 21.99 -1.12
CA PHE A 289 -13.59 22.98 -1.14
C PHE A 289 -14.10 23.28 -2.54
N ALA A 290 -13.45 22.78 -3.60
CA ALA A 290 -13.88 22.98 -4.98
C ALA A 290 -14.99 22.02 -5.42
N SER A 291 -15.16 20.91 -4.70
CA SER A 291 -15.95 19.77 -5.13
C SER A 291 -17.46 19.91 -4.95
N GLY A 292 -17.94 20.89 -4.17
CA GLY A 292 -19.39 21.08 -3.96
C GLY A 292 -20.10 19.85 -3.39
N GLY A 293 -19.38 18.99 -2.66
CA GLY A 293 -19.89 17.71 -2.15
C GLY A 293 -19.73 16.51 -3.09
N ASP A 294 -18.92 16.63 -4.16
CA ASP A 294 -18.54 15.50 -5.00
C ASP A 294 -17.74 14.45 -4.20
N CYS A 295 -18.33 13.27 -4.04
CA CYS A 295 -17.77 12.16 -3.30
C CYS A 295 -16.43 11.68 -3.87
N ASP A 296 -16.21 11.79 -5.18
CA ASP A 296 -14.97 11.32 -5.80
C ASP A 296 -13.79 12.24 -5.45
N ALA A 297 -14.04 13.54 -5.42
CA ALA A 297 -13.04 14.53 -5.00
C ALA A 297 -12.72 14.41 -3.50
N GLU A 298 -13.72 14.16 -2.66
CA GLU A 298 -13.53 13.91 -1.23
C GLU A 298 -12.76 12.60 -0.97
N ALA A 299 -13.08 11.53 -1.71
CA ALA A 299 -12.34 10.27 -1.64
C ALA A 299 -10.89 10.46 -2.08
N THR A 300 -10.65 11.22 -3.15
CA THR A 300 -9.30 11.54 -3.63
C THR A 300 -8.53 12.37 -2.60
N TRP A 301 -9.19 13.31 -1.92
CA TRP A 301 -8.60 14.06 -0.82
C TRP A 301 -8.28 13.16 0.37
N PHE A 302 -9.18 12.24 0.72
CA PHE A 302 -8.95 11.27 1.80
C PHE A 302 -7.74 10.40 1.49
N ASP A 303 -7.68 9.82 0.29
CA ASP A 303 -6.57 8.97 -0.17
C ASP A 303 -5.26 9.77 -0.26
N TYR A 304 -5.37 11.10 -0.46
CA TYR A 304 -4.22 11.97 -0.32
C TYR A 304 -3.72 11.96 1.15
N TRP A 305 -4.56 12.23 2.12
CA TRP A 305 -4.09 12.32 3.52
C TRP A 305 -3.89 10.98 4.22
N ASP A 306 -4.50 9.89 3.73
CA ASP A 306 -4.29 8.53 4.20
C ASP A 306 -3.00 7.96 3.60
N PHE A 307 -1.87 8.46 4.09
CA PHE A 307 -0.55 7.93 3.73
C PHE A 307 -0.35 6.47 4.12
N THR A 308 -1.19 5.97 5.02
CA THR A 308 -1.19 4.55 5.35
C THR A 308 -1.95 3.77 4.29
N GLY A 309 -2.87 4.32 3.52
CA GLY A 309 -3.76 3.51 2.67
C GLY A 309 -4.47 2.43 3.50
N ALA A 310 -4.57 2.62 4.82
CA ALA A 310 -5.25 1.71 5.72
C ALA A 310 -6.77 1.94 5.67
N GLY A 311 -7.22 2.92 4.87
CA GLY A 311 -8.59 3.39 4.84
C GLY A 311 -8.95 4.19 6.08
N VAL A 312 -7.97 4.76 6.79
CA VAL A 312 -8.21 5.54 8.02
C VAL A 312 -7.37 6.80 8.14
N LEU A 313 -7.96 7.81 8.78
CA LEU A 313 -7.26 8.98 9.29
C LEU A 313 -7.39 9.03 10.81
N THR A 314 -6.26 9.17 11.51
CA THR A 314 -6.27 9.57 12.92
C THR A 314 -6.78 11.01 13.06
N LYS A 315 -7.30 11.36 14.24
CA LYS A 315 -7.67 12.75 14.57
C LYS A 315 -6.60 13.78 14.18
N GLN A 316 -5.35 13.53 14.56
CA GLN A 316 -4.22 14.41 14.24
C GLN A 316 -3.94 14.51 12.73
N GLN A 317 -4.15 13.42 11.97
CA GLN A 317 -4.04 13.47 10.51
C GLN A 317 -5.13 14.36 9.93
N LEU A 318 -6.38 14.20 10.38
CA LEU A 318 -7.50 15.00 9.91
C LEU A 318 -7.30 16.49 10.22
N GLU A 319 -6.97 16.84 11.46
CA GLU A 319 -6.74 18.22 11.89
C GLU A 319 -5.69 18.90 11.02
N ARG A 320 -4.55 18.22 10.83
CA ARG A 320 -3.46 18.71 9.98
C ARG A 320 -3.90 18.86 8.52
N ALA A 321 -4.61 17.88 8.00
CA ALA A 321 -5.07 17.85 6.61
C ALA A 321 -6.04 19.01 6.32
N LEU A 322 -7.00 19.23 7.21
CA LEU A 322 -7.95 20.34 7.15
C LEU A 322 -7.24 21.68 7.27
N THR A 323 -6.30 21.83 8.22
CA THR A 323 -5.51 23.06 8.39
C THR A 323 -4.78 23.42 7.11
N ILE A 324 -4.09 22.46 6.48
CA ILE A 324 -3.36 22.70 5.23
C ILE A 324 -4.33 23.04 4.09
N SER A 325 -5.49 22.38 4.03
CA SER A 325 -6.52 22.66 3.04
C SER A 325 -7.08 24.09 3.17
N VAL A 326 -7.41 24.53 4.39
CA VAL A 326 -7.91 25.89 4.68
C VAL A 326 -6.87 26.94 4.33
N VAL A 327 -5.60 26.71 4.69
CA VAL A 327 -4.50 27.63 4.37
C VAL A 327 -4.30 27.72 2.86
N ALA A 328 -4.36 26.59 2.14
CA ALA A 328 -4.24 26.57 0.68
C ALA A 328 -5.39 27.32 0.01
N ALA A 329 -6.64 27.09 0.42
CA ALA A 329 -7.81 27.79 -0.08
C ALA A 329 -7.71 29.31 0.18
N SER A 330 -7.34 29.70 1.40
CA SER A 330 -7.16 31.11 1.77
C SER A 330 -6.07 31.80 0.93
N ARG A 331 -5.00 31.08 0.56
CA ARG A 331 -3.92 31.61 -0.30
C ARG A 331 -4.38 31.75 -1.75
N ALA A 332 -5.17 30.80 -2.26
CA ALA A 332 -5.71 30.89 -3.62
C ALA A 332 -6.61 32.12 -3.80
N ASP A 333 -7.40 32.47 -2.77
CA ASP A 333 -8.26 33.66 -2.78
C ASP A 333 -7.45 34.96 -2.60
N LYS A 334 -6.42 34.94 -1.73
CA LYS A 334 -5.53 36.09 -1.45
C LYS A 334 -4.43 36.32 -2.49
N ALA A 335 -4.18 35.42 -3.43
CA ALA A 335 -3.31 35.71 -4.57
C ALA A 335 -3.78 36.94 -5.40
N LYS A 336 -4.99 37.47 -5.11
CA LYS A 336 -5.54 38.71 -5.65
C LYS A 336 -5.37 39.95 -4.74
N ALA A 337 -4.95 39.81 -3.48
CA ALA A 337 -4.79 40.92 -2.54
C ALA A 337 -3.70 40.59 -1.52
N SER A 338 -2.64 41.39 -1.43
CA SER A 338 -1.43 41.12 -0.63
C SER A 338 -1.68 40.97 0.88
N PRO A 339 -1.17 39.90 1.52
CA PRO A 339 -0.69 40.01 2.90
C PRO A 339 0.50 39.10 3.25
N SER A 340 1.08 39.31 4.43
CA SER A 340 2.19 38.54 5.00
C SER A 340 1.76 37.12 5.47
N PRO A 341 2.50 36.05 5.13
CA PRO A 341 2.00 34.66 5.22
C PRO A 341 2.16 33.93 6.56
N VAL A 342 3.07 34.35 7.46
CA VAL A 342 3.52 33.48 8.58
C VAL A 342 2.59 33.51 9.81
N ALA A 343 1.99 34.65 10.14
CA ALA A 343 1.11 34.76 11.31
C ALA A 343 -0.25 34.04 11.14
N THR A 344 -0.62 33.72 9.89
CA THR A 344 -1.94 33.16 9.56
C THR A 344 -2.01 31.66 9.83
N GLU A 345 -0.90 30.92 9.69
CA GLU A 345 -0.90 29.45 9.81
C GLU A 345 -1.12 28.99 11.25
N GLY A 346 -0.44 29.62 12.22
CA GLY A 346 -0.59 29.28 13.64
C GLY A 346 -2.01 29.53 14.17
N LYS A 347 -2.65 30.62 13.73
CA LYS A 347 -4.04 30.93 14.11
C LYS A 347 -5.02 29.90 13.51
N MET A 348 -4.90 29.60 12.22
CA MET A 348 -5.77 28.64 11.54
C MET A 348 -5.67 27.23 12.14
N SER A 349 -4.48 26.80 12.55
CA SER A 349 -4.31 25.49 13.19
C SER A 349 -5.06 25.37 14.51
N VAL A 350 -5.16 26.45 15.29
CA VAL A 350 -5.92 26.45 16.55
C VAL A 350 -7.42 26.41 16.26
N GLU A 351 -7.91 27.26 15.37
CA GLU A 351 -9.34 27.33 15.02
C GLU A 351 -9.84 26.00 14.40
N VAL A 352 -9.07 25.39 13.50
CA VAL A 352 -9.41 24.07 12.94
C VAL A 352 -9.40 23.00 14.03
N GLY A 353 -8.42 23.02 14.94
CA GLY A 353 -8.35 22.09 16.06
C GLY A 353 -9.56 22.18 16.98
N GLU A 354 -10.02 23.39 17.30
CA GLU A 354 -11.23 23.61 18.11
C GLU A 354 -12.49 23.06 17.44
N VAL A 355 -12.65 23.26 16.13
CA VAL A 355 -13.78 22.71 15.36
C VAL A 355 -13.75 21.18 15.35
N VAL A 356 -12.58 20.59 15.07
CA VAL A 356 -12.44 19.14 15.05
C VAL A 356 -12.68 18.54 16.44
N GLU A 357 -12.16 19.16 17.51
CA GLU A 357 -12.41 18.72 18.89
C GLU A 357 -13.90 18.75 19.25
N ALA A 358 -14.59 19.86 18.93
CA ALA A 358 -16.00 20.03 19.25
C ALA A 358 -16.90 19.00 18.55
N LEU A 359 -16.54 18.59 17.34
CA LEU A 359 -17.32 17.64 16.52
C LEU A 359 -16.79 16.20 16.61
N TRP A 360 -15.66 15.96 17.29
CA TRP A 360 -15.00 14.65 17.27
C TRP A 360 -15.91 13.53 17.78
N GLY A 361 -16.73 13.79 18.81
CA GLY A 361 -17.65 12.80 19.37
C GLY A 361 -18.74 12.34 18.39
N ASP A 362 -19.14 13.19 17.44
CA ASP A 362 -20.11 12.84 16.39
C ASP A 362 -19.44 12.14 15.21
N ILE A 363 -18.19 12.52 14.93
CA ILE A 363 -17.38 11.98 13.83
C ILE A 363 -16.84 10.58 14.16
N ASP A 364 -16.41 10.38 15.40
CA ASP A 364 -15.88 9.13 15.95
C ASP A 364 -16.72 8.72 17.18
N PRO A 365 -17.94 8.20 16.95
CA PRO A 365 -18.82 7.75 18.03
C PRO A 365 -18.27 6.53 18.78
N GLN A 366 -17.31 5.82 18.19
CA GLN A 366 -16.65 4.67 18.80
C GLN A 366 -15.51 5.07 19.75
N GLN A 367 -15.08 6.33 19.70
CA GLN A 367 -13.97 6.88 20.49
C GLN A 367 -12.66 6.11 20.28
N ASP A 368 -12.45 5.56 19.09
CA ASP A 368 -11.24 4.81 18.77
C ASP A 368 -10.08 5.71 18.30
N GLY A 369 -10.39 6.98 18.02
CA GLY A 369 -9.48 8.02 17.56
C GLY A 369 -9.27 8.03 16.04
N LEU A 370 -10.13 7.36 15.28
CA LEU A 370 -9.99 7.12 13.85
C LEU A 370 -11.24 7.54 13.07
N ILE A 371 -11.03 7.90 11.81
CA ILE A 371 -12.09 8.05 10.80
C ILE A 371 -11.84 7.06 9.68
N MET A 372 -12.81 6.18 9.46
CA MET A 372 -12.83 5.27 8.33
C MET A 372 -13.17 5.99 7.03
N ARG A 373 -12.56 5.58 5.92
CA ARG A 373 -12.84 6.09 4.56
C ARG A 373 -14.32 6.04 4.22
N SER A 374 -15.03 4.98 4.63
CA SER A 374 -16.47 4.80 4.42
C SER A 374 -17.34 5.80 5.19
N GLY A 375 -16.89 6.26 6.37
CA GLY A 375 -17.59 7.25 7.19
C GLY A 375 -17.17 8.70 6.89
N PHE A 376 -16.11 8.90 6.11
CA PHE A 376 -15.48 10.19 5.91
C PHE A 376 -16.41 11.24 5.27
N HIS A 377 -17.22 10.84 4.28
CA HIS A 377 -18.18 11.75 3.64
C HIS A 377 -19.17 12.35 4.65
N SER A 378 -19.70 11.52 5.54
CA SER A 378 -20.63 11.96 6.60
C SER A 378 -19.93 12.89 7.59
N ALA A 379 -18.69 12.57 7.98
CA ALA A 379 -17.88 13.42 8.85
C ALA A 379 -17.59 14.79 8.21
N LEU A 380 -17.28 14.82 6.90
CA LEU A 380 -17.05 16.04 6.15
C LEU A 380 -18.27 16.95 6.12
N ARG A 381 -19.48 16.40 5.97
CA ARG A 381 -20.71 17.21 6.00
C ARG A 381 -20.94 17.92 7.34
N LEU A 382 -20.45 17.35 8.44
CA LEU A 382 -20.49 17.99 9.75
C LEU A 382 -19.39 19.07 9.88
N LEU A 383 -18.19 18.77 9.38
CA LEU A 383 -17.01 19.62 9.51
C LEU A 383 -17.03 20.83 8.56
N LEU A 384 -17.35 20.62 7.28
CA LEU A 384 -17.16 21.61 6.21
C LEU A 384 -17.91 22.93 6.47
N PRO A 385 -19.18 22.96 6.91
CA PRO A 385 -19.87 24.23 7.17
C PRO A 385 -19.10 25.11 8.16
N ASN A 386 -18.50 24.50 9.18
CA ASN A 386 -17.70 25.19 10.19
C ASN A 386 -16.33 25.59 9.65
N VAL A 387 -15.62 24.65 9.01
CA VAL A 387 -14.26 24.87 8.47
C VAL A 387 -14.24 25.88 7.32
N VAL A 388 -15.27 25.91 6.46
CA VAL A 388 -15.37 26.86 5.34
C VAL A 388 -15.44 28.30 5.83
N THR A 389 -16.12 28.58 6.94
CA THR A 389 -16.18 29.96 7.50
C THR A 389 -14.80 30.52 7.83
N LEU A 390 -13.84 29.65 8.18
CA LEU A 390 -12.46 30.04 8.47
C LEU A 390 -11.70 30.50 7.22
N THR A 391 -12.13 30.05 6.03
CA THR A 391 -11.51 30.48 4.76
C THR A 391 -11.85 31.92 4.39
N GLY A 392 -12.86 32.53 5.03
CA GLY A 392 -13.37 33.85 4.67
C GLY A 392 -14.19 33.87 3.37
N ARG A 393 -14.50 32.71 2.80
CA ARG A 393 -15.49 32.59 1.73
C ARG A 393 -16.88 32.78 2.35
N GLU A 394 -17.49 33.94 2.13
CA GLU A 394 -18.91 34.13 2.41
C GLU A 394 -19.70 33.11 1.59
N GLY A 395 -20.36 32.17 2.28
CA GLY A 395 -20.96 31.00 1.66
C GLY A 395 -22.01 31.36 0.62
N THR A 396 -21.81 30.89 -0.61
CA THR A 396 -22.95 30.39 -1.37
C THR A 396 -23.29 29.06 -0.73
N ALA A 397 -24.40 29.02 0.00
CA ALA A 397 -24.87 27.81 0.69
C ALA A 397 -24.97 26.63 -0.30
N VAL A 398 -24.37 25.50 0.07
CA VAL A 398 -24.57 24.18 -0.57
C VAL A 398 -25.87 23.58 -0.08
#